data_AF-A0A101NDN1-F1
#
_entry.id   AF-A0A101NDN1-F1
#
_cell.length_a   1.000
_cell.length_b   1.000
_cell.length_c   1.000
_cell.angle_alpha   90.00
_cell.angle_beta   90.00
_cell.angle_gamma   90.00
#
_symmetry.space_group_name_H-M   'P 1'
#
loop_
_entity.id
_entity.type
_entity.pdbx_description
1 polymer ?
#
loop_
_entity_poly.entity_id
_entity_poly.type
_entity_poly.pdbx_seq_one_letter_code
_entity_poly.pdbx_strand_id
1 'polypeptide(L)' 'MSTPSPPPGAERLPQRQFALIDLLDRLLTGGVVLTGDVVLSIADIDLVRVSLRALIVSISEQNPSPWTSISPLRGGDHDS' A
#
# COMPACT_ATOMS: atom_id res chain seq x y z
N MET A 1 24.96 -34.26 23.40
CA MET A 1 23.75 -34.14 22.56
C MET A 1 24.01 -33.07 21.52
N SER A 2 24.16 -33.45 20.25
CA SER A 2 24.34 -32.51 19.14
C SER A 2 22.99 -31.85 18.83
N THR A 3 22.91 -30.54 18.88
CA THR A 3 21.73 -29.80 18.42
C THR A 3 21.60 -29.97 16.89
N PRO A 4 20.40 -30.27 16.37
CA PRO A 4 20.21 -30.37 14.93
C PRO A 4 20.35 -28.99 14.28
N SER A 5 21.19 -28.89 13.25
CA SER A 5 21.38 -27.66 12.48
C SER A 5 20.08 -27.32 11.72
N PRO A 6 19.58 -26.07 11.78
CA PRO A 6 18.38 -25.67 11.06
C PRO A 6 18.58 -25.79 9.53
N PRO A 7 17.52 -26.10 8.76
CA PRO A 7 17.62 -26.24 7.32
C PRO A 7 18.05 -24.92 6.66
N PRO A 8 18.96 -24.95 5.66
CA PRO A 8 19.52 -23.75 5.00
C PRO A 8 18.45 -22.99 4.20
N GLY A 9 17.68 -22.14 4.88
CA GLY A 9 16.62 -21.33 4.29
C GLY A 9 15.65 -20.73 5.31
N ALA A 10 15.50 -21.37 6.48
CA ALA A 10 14.59 -20.89 7.52
C ALA A 10 15.01 -19.54 8.13
N GLU A 11 16.32 -19.24 8.22
CA GLU A 11 16.81 -17.94 8.70
C GLU A 11 16.76 -16.82 7.64
N ARG A 12 16.84 -17.15 6.35
CA ARG A 12 16.85 -16.16 5.25
C ARG A 12 15.50 -15.49 5.04
N LEU A 13 14.40 -16.17 5.35
CA LEU A 13 13.04 -15.65 5.23
C LEU A 13 12.76 -14.50 6.22
N PRO A 14 13.03 -14.65 7.55
CA PRO A 14 12.93 -13.56 8.51
C PRO A 14 13.76 -12.34 8.08
N GLN A 15 15.04 -12.56 7.74
CA GLN A 15 15.98 -11.50 7.35
C GLN A 15 15.50 -10.69 6.12
N ARG A 16 14.84 -11.35 5.16
CA ARG A 16 14.29 -10.71 3.96
C ARG A 16 13.01 -9.93 4.25
N GLN A 17 12.15 -10.39 5.14
CA GLN A 17 10.96 -9.64 5.55
C GLN A 17 11.35 -8.31 6.23
N PHE A 18 12.33 -8.32 7.12
CA PHE A 18 12.83 -7.09 7.74
C PHE A 18 13.38 -6.10 6.70
N ALA A 19 14.09 -6.57 5.67
CA ALA A 19 14.60 -5.70 4.61
C ALA A 19 13.50 -5.08 3.73
N LEU A 20 12.39 -5.78 3.48
CA LEU A 20 11.24 -5.21 2.78
C LEU A 20 10.52 -4.16 3.62
N ILE A 21 10.34 -4.43 4.92
CA ILE A 21 9.68 -3.49 5.83
C ILE A 21 10.51 -2.22 5.97
N ASP A 22 11.83 -2.33 6.10
CA ASP A 22 12.74 -1.18 6.21
C ASP A 22 12.81 -0.38 4.89
N LEU A 23 12.78 -1.07 3.75
CA LEU A 23 12.63 -0.42 2.44
C LEU A 23 11.29 0.28 2.31
N LEU A 24 10.19 -0.37 2.69
CA LEU A 24 8.86 0.23 2.68
C LEU A 24 8.81 1.44 3.62
N ASP A 25 9.35 1.36 4.83
CA ASP A 25 9.38 2.47 5.79
C ASP A 25 10.20 3.66 5.27
N ARG A 26 11.37 3.40 4.67
CA ARG A 26 12.19 4.43 4.05
C ARG A 26 11.53 5.06 2.82
N LEU A 27 10.85 4.25 2.02
CA LEU A 27 10.04 4.72 0.87
C LEU A 27 8.83 5.54 1.34
N LEU A 28 8.18 5.13 2.43
CA LEU A 28 7.04 5.83 3.02
C LEU A 28 7.44 7.14 3.71
N THR A 29 8.65 7.19 4.29
CA THR A 29 9.24 8.39 4.90
C THR A 29 9.64 9.44 3.86
N GLY A 30 10.26 9.01 2.75
CA GLY A 30 10.71 9.93 1.69
C GLY A 30 9.65 10.28 0.64
N GLY A 31 8.60 9.47 0.54
CA GLY A 31 7.62 9.52 -0.53
C GLY A 31 8.12 8.86 -1.82
N VAL A 32 7.22 8.20 -2.56
CA VAL A 32 7.53 7.49 -3.81
C VAL A 32 6.58 7.91 -4.91
N VAL A 33 7.10 8.18 -6.10
CA VAL A 33 6.29 8.34 -7.29
C VAL A 33 6.14 6.98 -7.98
N LEU A 34 4.93 6.44 -8.00
CA LEU A 34 4.56 5.27 -8.79
C LEU A 34 4.07 5.71 -10.17
N THR A 35 4.64 5.14 -11.22
CA THR A 35 4.16 5.28 -12.60
C THR A 35 3.83 3.91 -13.16
N GLY A 36 2.73 3.81 -13.89
CA GLY A 36 2.36 2.58 -14.56
C GLY A 36 1.15 2.77 -15.45
N ASP A 37 0.69 1.69 -16.06
CA ASP A 37 -0.53 1.69 -16.85
C ASP A 37 -1.38 0.45 -16.55
N VAL A 38 -2.68 0.64 -16.64
CA VAL A 38 -3.68 -0.42 -16.45
C VAL A 38 -4.54 -0.47 -17.71
N VAL A 39 -4.73 -1.67 -18.23
CA VAL A 39 -5.62 -1.93 -19.36
C VAL A 39 -6.82 -2.73 -18.86
N LEU A 40 -8.02 -2.27 -19.20
CA LEU A 40 -9.26 -2.99 -18.95
C LEU A 40 -9.67 -3.66 -20.26
N SER A 41 -9.74 -4.99 -20.19
CA SER A 41 -10.02 -5.84 -21.34
C SER A 41 -11.30 -6.63 -21.12
N ILE A 42 -12.06 -6.86 -22.18
CA ILE A 42 -13.26 -7.71 -22.17
C ILE A 42 -13.13 -8.71 -23.31
N ALA A 43 -13.31 -10.00 -23.01
CA ALA A 43 -13.19 -11.09 -24.00
C ALA A 43 -11.88 -10.99 -24.80
N ASP A 44 -10.75 -10.81 -24.10
CA ASP A 44 -9.40 -10.69 -24.67
C ASP A 44 -9.18 -9.45 -25.57
N ILE A 45 -10.11 -8.49 -25.55
CA ILE A 45 -10.00 -7.21 -26.28
C ILE A 45 -9.73 -6.08 -25.30
N ASP A 46 -8.64 -5.35 -25.53
CA ASP A 46 -8.29 -4.15 -24.76
C ASP A 46 -9.20 -2.98 -25.14
N LEU A 47 -9.95 -2.45 -24.17
CA LEU A 47 -10.92 -1.36 -24.40
C LEU A 47 -10.43 -0.02 -23.87
N VAL A 48 -9.85 -0.03 -22.67
CA VAL A 48 -9.49 1.20 -21.95
C VAL A 48 -8.08 1.06 -21.43
N ARG A 49 -7.22 2.04 -21.72
CA ARG A 49 -5.88 2.16 -21.15
C ARG A 49 -5.81 3.40 -20.27
N VAL A 50 -5.41 3.21 -19.03
CA VAL A 50 -5.26 4.27 -18.04
C VAL A 50 -3.78 4.40 -17.70
N SER A 51 -3.22 5.59 -17.89
CA SER A 51 -1.87 5.91 -17.42
C SER A 51 -1.95 6.46 -16.00
N LEU A 52 -1.24 5.83 -15.08
CA LEU A 52 -1.24 6.15 -13.67
C LEU A 52 0.07 6.82 -13.28
N ARG A 53 -0.06 7.95 -12.59
CA ARG A 53 1.03 8.57 -11.84
C ARG A 53 0.52 8.90 -10.45
N ALA A 54 1.03 8.19 -9.46
CA ALA A 54 0.64 8.34 -8.06
C ALA A 54 1.84 8.77 -7.23
N LEU A 55 1.64 9.68 -6.28
CA LEU A 55 2.59 9.97 -5.22
C LEU A 55 2.13 9.25 -3.96
N ILE A 56 2.92 8.30 -3.47
CA ILE A 56 2.70 7.60 -2.21
C ILE A 56 3.49 8.35 -1.14
N VAL A 57 2.80 8.86 -0.14
CA VAL A 57 3.36 9.55 1.02
C VAL A 57 2.71 9.01 2.28
N SER A 58 3.44 9.02 3.40
CA SER A 58 2.84 8.63 4.69
C SER A 58 1.70 9.59 5.07
N ILE A 59 0.67 9.04 5.71
CA ILE A 59 -0.36 9.85 6.34
C ILE A 59 0.21 10.33 7.68
N SER A 60 0.09 11.63 7.94
CA SER A 60 0.45 12.27 9.20
C SER A 60 -0.49 13.44 9.48
N GLU A 61 -0.34 14.10 10.63
CA GLU A 61 -1.09 15.34 10.89
C GLU A 61 -0.78 16.43 9.84
N GLN A 62 0.44 16.46 9.30
CA GLN A 62 0.83 17.41 8.26
C GLN A 62 0.35 17.00 6.86
N ASN A 63 0.04 15.72 6.64
CA ASN A 63 -0.48 15.17 5.39
C ASN A 63 -1.67 14.23 5.68
N PRO A 64 -2.86 14.79 5.97
CA PRO A 64 -4.02 14.00 6.35
C PRO A 64 -4.58 13.19 5.16
N SER A 65 -5.25 12.08 5.47
CA SER A 65 -5.91 11.26 4.44
C SER A 65 -7.01 12.07 3.74
N PRO A 66 -7.02 12.14 2.40
CA PRO A 66 -8.03 12.91 1.66
C PRO A 66 -9.44 12.27 1.74
N TRP A 67 -9.53 10.98 2.09
CA TRP A 67 -10.77 10.21 2.10
C TRP A 67 -11.54 10.28 3.43
N THR A 68 -10.94 10.83 4.49
CA THR A 68 -11.58 10.97 5.81
C THR A 68 -12.71 12.01 5.81
N SER A 69 -12.81 12.82 4.75
CA SER A 69 -13.83 13.87 4.57
C SER A 69 -15.24 13.36 4.24
N ILE A 70 -15.44 12.05 4.05
CA ILE A 70 -16.77 11.49 3.86
C ILE A 70 -17.42 11.39 5.25
N SER A 71 -17.79 12.54 5.81
CA SER A 71 -18.71 12.59 6.94
C SER A 71 -20.02 11.97 6.45
N PRO A 72 -20.47 10.84 7.01
CA PRO A 72 -21.80 10.34 6.69
C PRO A 72 -22.75 11.49 7.00
N LEU A 73 -23.54 11.86 5.99
CA LEU A 73 -24.51 12.94 6.01
C LEU A 73 -25.17 12.99 7.40
N ARG A 74 -24.80 14.01 8.20
CA ARG A 74 -25.55 14.42 9.38
C ARG A 74 -26.84 15.06 8.87
N GLY A 75 -27.77 14.21 8.45
CA GLY A 75 -29.11 14.55 8.02
C GLY A 75 -30.10 13.74 8.83
N GLY A 76 -30.96 14.44 9.56
CA GLY A 76 -31.99 13.89 10.43
C GLY A 76 -31.88 14.47 11.85
N ASP A 77 -32.05 15.78 12.04
CA ASP A 77 -33.20 16.34 12.81
C ASP A 77 -33.65 15.44 13.99
N HIS A 78 -33.42 15.81 15.26
CA HIS A 78 -34.29 16.69 16.04
C HIS A 78 -35.78 16.60 15.66
N ASP A 79 -36.42 15.46 15.91
CA ASP A 79 -37.81 15.45 16.39
C ASP A 79 -38.20 14.13 17.08
N SER A 80 -38.39 14.19 18.42
CA SER A 80 -39.39 13.48 19.24
C SER A 80 -39.25 13.88 20.70
#